data_AF-A0A8T4I5Q4-F1
#
_entry.id   AF-A0A8T4I5Q4-F1
#
_cell.length_a   1.000
_cell.length_b   1.000
_cell.length_c   1.000
_cell.angle_alpha   90.00
_cell.angle_beta   90.00
_cell.angle_gamma   90.00
#
_symmetry.space_group_name_H-M   'P 1'
#
loop_
_entity.id
_entity.type
_entity.pdbx_description
1 polymer ?
#
loop_
_entity_poly.entity_id
_entity_poly.type
_entity_poly.pdbx_seq_one_letter_code
_entity_poly.pdbx_strand_id
1 'polypeptide(L)' 'SSWTTISLASGYSHDGNNNGTCQYRLVNFFGEVSLMFRGGVGLTYSGGAAPNNSRINATTLPVNARPSTK' A
#
# COMPACT_ATOMS: atom_id res chain seq x y z
N SER A 1 10.33 10.65 -11.52
CA SER A 1 10.16 9.91 -10.25
C SER A 1 9.00 8.95 -10.41
N SER A 2 9.21 7.63 -10.32
CA SER A 2 8.18 6.62 -10.65
C SER A 2 7.62 5.97 -9.39
N TRP A 3 6.76 6.69 -8.66
CA TRP A 3 6.01 6.15 -7.52
C TRP A 3 4.53 6.17 -7.85
N THR A 4 3.82 5.08 -7.58
CA THR A 4 2.38 4.94 -7.83
C THR A 4 1.64 4.98 -6.50
N THR A 5 0.60 5.81 -6.42
CA THR A 5 -0.24 5.92 -5.23
C THR A 5 -1.13 4.70 -5.05
N ILE A 6 -1.14 4.13 -3.84
CA ILE A 6 -2.02 3.02 -3.48
C ILE A 6 -3.41 3.59 -3.20
N SER A 7 -4.43 3.10 -3.90
CA SER A 7 -5.81 3.43 -3.55
C SER A 7 -6.17 2.71 -2.25
N LEU A 8 -6.45 3.46 -1.19
CA LEU A 8 -6.79 2.93 0.12
C LEU A 8 -8.29 2.63 0.22
N ALA A 9 -8.64 1.55 0.91
CA ALA A 9 -10.01 1.17 1.20
C ALA A 9 -10.66 2.17 2.18
N SER A 10 -12.00 2.21 2.19
CA SER A 10 -12.75 3.11 3.08
C SER A 10 -12.37 2.90 4.55
N GLY A 11 -12.14 3.99 5.29
CA GLY A 11 -11.70 3.93 6.69
C GLY A 11 -10.17 3.92 6.87
N TYR A 12 -9.40 3.91 5.79
CA TYR A 12 -7.96 4.20 5.79
C TYR A 12 -7.67 5.55 5.13
N SER A 13 -6.63 6.23 5.58
CA SER A 13 -6.16 7.49 5.00
C SER A 13 -4.67 7.44 4.66
N HIS A 14 -4.23 8.35 3.80
CA HIS A 14 -2.80 8.62 3.61
C HIS A 14 -2.23 9.43 4.78
N ASP A 15 -0.90 9.57 4.80
CA ASP A 15 -0.18 10.42 5.74
C ASP A 15 -0.33 9.98 7.21
N GLY A 16 -0.42 8.66 7.42
CA GLY A 16 -0.39 8.09 8.77
C GLY A 16 0.85 8.51 9.53
N ASN A 17 0.66 9.11 10.71
CA ASN A 17 1.74 9.63 11.56
C ASN A 17 2.69 10.60 10.81
N ASN A 18 2.14 11.42 9.90
CA ASN A 18 2.89 12.42 9.13
C ASN A 18 4.02 11.86 8.24
N ASN A 19 3.84 10.66 7.69
CA ASN A 19 4.83 9.99 6.84
C ASN A 19 4.59 10.13 5.33
N GLY A 20 3.65 10.96 4.91
CA GLY A 20 3.31 11.22 3.52
C GLY A 20 2.41 10.16 2.87
N THR A 21 2.19 10.31 1.56
CA THR A 21 1.29 9.45 0.78
C THR A 21 1.81 8.01 0.68
N CYS A 22 0.94 7.04 0.95
CA CYS A 22 1.24 5.63 0.77
C CYS A 22 1.36 5.28 -0.72
N GLN A 23 2.56 4.87 -1.13
CA GLN A 23 2.92 4.65 -2.52
C GLN A 23 3.82 3.42 -2.66
N TYR A 24 3.84 2.86 -3.86
CA TYR A 24 4.74 1.77 -4.22
C TYR A 24 5.50 2.07 -5.51
N ARG A 25 6.59 1.35 -5.72
CA ARG A 25 7.26 1.24 -7.02
C ARG A 25 7.86 -0.13 -7.22
N LEU A 26 7.95 -0.55 -8.47
CA LEU A 26 8.73 -1.71 -8.87
C LEU A 26 10.10 -1.26 -9.33
N VAL A 27 11.14 -1.92 -8.83
CA VAL A 27 12.53 -1.69 -9.22
C VAL A 27 13.14 -3.03 -9.58
N ASN A 28 13.83 -3.10 -10.72
CA ASN A 28 14.64 -4.26 -11.04
C ASN A 28 16.05 -4.05 -10.46
N PHE A 29 16.46 -4.92 -9.55
CA PHE A 29 17.83 -5.00 -9.07
C PHE A 29 18.46 -6.27 -9.58
N PHE A 30 19.43 -6.14 -10.49
CA PHE A 30 20.24 -7.25 -10.98
C PHE A 30 19.43 -8.44 -11.52
N GLY A 31 18.33 -8.17 -12.22
CA GLY A 31 17.44 -9.19 -12.78
C GLY A 31 16.29 -9.58 -11.85
N GLU A 32 16.30 -9.14 -10.59
CA GLU A 32 15.26 -9.44 -9.61
C GLU A 32 14.31 -8.26 -9.41
N VAL A 33 13.00 -8.50 -9.59
CA VAL A 33 11.98 -7.47 -9.40
C VAL A 33 11.69 -7.31 -7.91
N SER A 34 12.02 -6.13 -7.39
CA SER A 34 11.77 -5.72 -6.02
C SER A 34 10.59 -4.75 -5.95
N LEU A 35 9.69 -4.97 -5.00
CA LEU A 35 8.61 -4.05 -4.65
C LEU A 35 9.07 -3.18 -3.47
N MET A 36 9.03 -1.86 -3.65
CA MET A 36 9.32 -0.91 -2.59
C MET A 36 8.08 -0.13 -2.19
N PHE A 37 7.98 0.17 -0.90
CA PHE A 37 6.91 0.99 -0.33
C PHE A 37 7.47 2.26 0.29
N ARG A 38 6.67 3.33 0.28
CA ARG A 38 6.90 4.55 1.06
C ARG A 38 5.58 5.14 1.53
N GLY A 39 5.64 6.07 2.48
CA GLY A 39 4.46 6.73 3.01
C GLY A 39 3.91 6.10 4.27
N GLY A 40 2.88 6.74 4.84
CA GLY A 40 2.13 6.23 5.99
C GLY A 40 0.69 5.88 5.63
N VAL A 41 0.17 4.83 6.27
CA VAL A 41 -1.27 4.51 6.29
C VAL A 41 -1.82 4.98 7.63
N GLY A 42 -2.79 5.88 7.59
CA GLY A 42 -3.56 6.31 8.75
C GLY A 42 -4.75 5.38 8.97
N LEU A 43 -5.00 5.06 10.24
CA LEU A 43 -6.16 4.31 10.69
C LEU A 43 -6.57 4.83 12.07
N THR A 44 -7.86 5.11 12.23
CA THR A 44 -8.47 5.40 13.53
C THR A 44 -9.37 4.23 13.91
N TYR A 45 -9.11 3.63 15.07
CA TYR A 45 -9.92 2.53 15.60
C TYR A 45 -11.16 3.09 16.30
N SER A 46 -12.26 3.28 15.57
CA SER A 46 -13.53 3.78 16.12
C SER A 46 -14.28 2.75 16.99
N GLY A 47 -13.80 1.51 17.06
CA GLY A 47 -14.41 0.44 17.88
C GLY A 47 -13.48 -0.75 18.16
N GLY A 48 -12.17 -0.52 18.19
CA GLY A 48 -11.16 -1.56 18.46
C GLY A 48 -10.86 -2.53 17.30
N ALA A 49 -11.64 -2.51 16.22
CA ALA A 49 -11.41 -3.32 15.02
C ALA A 49 -10.92 -2.48 13.84
N ALA A 50 -10.07 -3.08 13.00
CA ALA A 50 -9.70 -2.49 11.72
C ALA A 50 -10.86 -2.68 10.70
N PRO A 51 -11.14 -1.68 9.85
CA PRO A 51 -12.19 -1.77 8.85
C PRO A 51 -11.84 -2.78 7.73
N ASN A 52 -12.85 -3.18 6.95
CA ASN A 52 -12.70 -4.02 5.75
C ASN A 52 -11.93 -5.34 5.96
N ASN A 53 -12.08 -6.00 7.11
CA ASN A 53 -11.32 -7.21 7.45
C ASN A 53 -9.79 -7.01 7.33
N SER A 54 -9.31 -5.83 7.75
CA SER A 54 -7.91 -5.42 7.64
C SER A 54 -7.39 -5.28 6.20
N ARG A 55 -8.28 -5.20 5.20
CA ARG A 55 -7.89 -4.95 3.81
C ARG A 55 -7.63 -3.46 3.60
N ILE A 56 -6.34 -3.12 3.51
CA ILE A 56 -5.87 -1.73 3.35
C ILE A 56 -6.18 -1.19 1.94
N ASN A 57 -6.12 -2.03 0.92
CA ASN A 57 -6.18 -1.59 -0.48
C ASN A 57 -7.63 -1.63 -0.98
N ALA A 58 -8.08 -0.56 -1.63
CA ALA A 58 -9.38 -0.54 -2.31
C ALA A 58 -9.37 -1.44 -3.54
N THR A 59 -8.26 -1.40 -4.29
CA THR A 59 -8.04 -2.18 -5.51
C THR A 59 -6.82 -3.08 -5.36
N THR A 60 -6.85 -4.22 -6.05
CA THR A 60 -5.67 -5.09 -6.14
C THR A 60 -4.53 -4.36 -6.84
N LEU A 61 -3.30 -4.51 -6.35
CA LEU A 61 -2.11 -4.00 -7.05
C LEU A 61 -2.04 -4.54 -8.49
N PRO A 62 -1.40 -3.86 -9.45
CA PRO A 62 -1.22 -4.39 -10.81
C PRO A 62 -0.56 -5.77 -10.84
N VAL A 63 -0.83 -6.57 -11.88
CA VAL A 63 -0.40 -7.98 -11.98
C VAL A 63 1.13 -8.13 -11.84
N ASN A 64 1.89 -7.21 -12.40
CA ASN A 64 3.36 -7.19 -12.32
C ASN A 64 3.93 -6.83 -10.93
N ALA A 65 3.08 -6.38 -9.99
CA ALA A 65 3.44 -6.09 -8.61
C ALA A 65 2.98 -7.15 -7.62
N ARG A 66 2.43 -8.28 -8.10
CA ARG A 66 1.95 -9.38 -7.27
C ARG A 66 2.98 -10.52 -7.26
N PRO A 67 3.11 -11.27 -6.15
CA PRO A 67 3.84 -12.53 -6.15
C PRO A 67 3.29 -13.49 -7.21
N SER A 68 4.19 -14.18 -7.91
CA SER A 68 3.83 -15.19 -8.93
C SER A 68 3.43 -16.54 -8.32
N THR A 69 3.76 -16.77 -7.05
CA THR A 69 3.47 -17.98 -6.28
C THR A 69 2.92 -17.61 -4.91
N LYS A 70 2.20 -18.54 -4.29
CA LYS A 70 1.65 -18.41 -2.93
C LYS A 70 2.59 -19.01 -1.91
#